data_AF-A0A259PK59-F1
#
_entry.id   AF-A0A259PK59-F1
#
_cell.length_a   1.000
_cell.length_b   1.000
_cell.length_c   1.000
_cell.angle_alpha   90.00
_cell.angle_beta   90.00
_cell.angle_gamma   90.00
#
_symmetry.space_group_name_H-M   'P 1'
#
loop_
_entity.id
_entity.type
_entity.pdbx_description
1 polymer ?
#
loop_
_entity_poly.entity_id
_entity_poly.type
_entity_poly.pdbx_seq_one_letter_code
_entity_poly.pdbx_strand_id
1 'polypeptide(L)'
;MSVNLDRNHLIFAAQTGDAKAINSLLVVCQADVRRYARKHCHISDIDDAVQESLLIVSKRVQNLKAVAAFSSWLFTVIKRECHRLSRAMFRHEALEEDAVNEQLASRSTDDLRIDLAAALESLPADYLEVLLLRDFEELTISEIAQRLEEPTGAVKSRLHRARELVREYLMDTDKSLCV
;
A
#
# COMPACT_ATOMS: atom_id res chain seq x y z
N MET A 1 9.10 26.65 1.70
CA MET A 1 8.44 26.22 0.44
C MET A 1 9.41 25.72 -0.63
N SER A 2 10.72 26.02 -0.58
CA SER A 2 11.68 25.70 -1.67
C SER A 2 12.07 24.21 -1.83
N VAL A 3 12.03 23.40 -0.77
CA VAL A 3 12.45 21.98 -0.81
C VAL A 3 11.51 21.11 -1.66
N ASN A 4 10.23 21.50 -1.79
CA ASN A 4 9.23 20.70 -2.50
C ASN A 4 9.31 20.84 -4.03
N LEU A 5 9.73 22.00 -4.55
CA LEU A 5 9.95 22.20 -5.98
C LEU A 5 11.15 21.39 -6.48
N ASP A 6 12.23 21.37 -5.71
CA ASP A 6 13.45 20.63 -6.03
C ASP A 6 13.17 19.11 -6.08
N ARG A 7 12.47 18.60 -5.06
CA ARG A 7 12.09 17.18 -5.01
C ARG A 7 11.15 16.77 -6.14
N ASN A 8 10.16 17.58 -6.49
CA ASN A 8 9.26 17.28 -7.61
C ASN A 8 10.00 17.29 -8.95
N HIS A 9 10.94 18.20 -9.14
CA HIS A 9 11.79 18.25 -10.33
C HIS A 9 12.67 17.00 -10.43
N LEU A 10 13.26 16.55 -9.32
CA LEU A 10 14.03 15.30 -9.26
C LEU A 10 13.18 14.07 -9.57
N ILE A 11 11.93 14.00 -9.08
CA ILE A 11 11.02 12.88 -9.40
C ILE A 11 10.67 12.89 -10.89
N PHE A 12 10.38 14.07 -11.45
CA PHE A 12 10.06 14.20 -12.87
C PHE A 12 11.24 13.78 -13.77
N ALA A 13 12.46 14.20 -13.44
CA ALA A 13 13.65 13.77 -14.15
C ALA A 13 13.96 12.28 -13.92
N ALA A 14 13.72 11.74 -12.73
CA ALA A 14 13.89 10.31 -12.45
C ALA A 14 12.90 9.43 -13.24
N GLN A 15 11.71 9.96 -13.56
CA GLN A 15 10.71 9.24 -14.35
C GLN A 15 11.16 8.98 -15.80
N THR A 16 12.04 9.82 -16.35
CA THR A 16 12.58 9.64 -17.71
C THR A 16 13.70 8.58 -17.77
N GLY A 17 14.10 8.04 -16.63
CA GLY A 17 15.20 7.09 -16.51
C GLY A 17 16.58 7.74 -16.39
N ASP A 18 16.67 9.05 -16.15
CA ASP A 18 17.94 9.71 -15.87
C ASP A 18 18.56 9.15 -14.57
N ALA A 19 19.67 8.42 -14.74
CA ALA A 19 20.40 7.79 -13.64
C ALA A 19 20.92 8.81 -12.61
N LYS A 20 21.27 10.04 -13.01
CA LYS A 20 21.72 11.09 -12.08
C LYS A 20 20.55 11.62 -11.26
N ALA A 21 19.39 11.80 -11.88
CA ALA A 21 18.17 12.21 -11.20
C ALA A 21 17.69 11.14 -10.20
N ILE A 22 17.72 9.86 -10.61
CA ILE A 22 17.40 8.73 -9.73
C ILE A 22 18.34 8.73 -8.51
N ASN A 23 19.66 8.79 -8.71
CA ASN A 23 20.62 8.80 -7.59
C ASN A 23 20.39 9.99 -6.64
N SER A 24 20.15 11.18 -7.19
CA SER A 24 19.88 12.37 -6.39
C SER A 24 18.57 12.24 -5.60
N LEU A 25 17.53 11.68 -6.21
CA LEU A 25 16.27 11.39 -5.56
C LEU A 25 16.46 10.42 -4.39
N LEU A 26 17.25 9.35 -4.57
CA LEU A 26 17.53 8.36 -3.52
C LEU A 26 18.21 9.00 -2.30
N VAL A 27 19.18 9.89 -2.52
CA VAL A 27 19.87 10.61 -1.44
C VAL A 27 18.88 11.49 -0.66
N VAL A 28 18.04 12.24 -1.37
CA VAL A 28 17.06 13.14 -0.74
C VAL A 28 15.99 12.36 0.03
N CYS A 29 15.50 11.25 -0.52
CA CYS A 29 14.42 10.48 0.12
C CYS A 29 14.91 9.54 1.23
N GLN A 30 16.20 9.23 1.32
CA GLN A 30 16.75 8.33 2.35
C GLN A 30 16.38 8.74 3.79
N ALA A 31 16.41 10.05 4.11
CA ALA A 31 16.03 10.55 5.43
C ALA A 31 14.54 10.33 5.73
N ASP A 32 13.67 10.53 4.74
CA ASP A 32 12.24 10.26 4.83
C ASP A 32 11.99 8.75 5.02
N VAL A 33 12.63 7.92 4.20
CA VAL A 33 12.54 6.45 4.27
C VAL A 33 12.92 5.95 5.66
N ARG A 34 14.05 6.40 6.18
CA ARG A 34 14.55 6.00 7.51
C ARG A 34 13.63 6.47 8.65
N ARG A 35 13.08 7.68 8.54
CA ARG A 35 12.13 8.20 9.54
C ARG A 35 10.86 7.34 9.59
N TYR A 36 10.32 6.98 8.43
CA TYR A 36 9.14 6.11 8.39
C TYR A 36 9.45 4.68 8.85
N ALA A 37 10.59 4.11 8.43
CA ALA A 37 11.00 2.77 8.87
C ALA A 37 11.13 2.70 10.40
N ARG A 38 11.76 3.68 11.06
CA ARG A 38 11.85 3.74 12.53
C ARG A 38 10.51 3.69 13.26
N LYS A 39 9.42 4.15 12.61
CA LYS A 39 8.08 4.19 13.20
C LYS A 39 7.30 2.89 12.98
N HIS A 40 7.66 2.08 11.98
CA HIS A 40 6.83 0.94 11.54
C HIS A 40 7.59 -0.41 11.48
N CYS A 41 8.92 -0.38 11.43
CA CYS A 41 9.76 -1.57 11.45
C CYS A 41 10.20 -1.89 12.88
N HIS A 42 10.53 -3.16 13.12
CA HIS A 42 11.32 -3.55 14.29
C HIS A 42 12.71 -2.91 14.21
N ILE A 43 13.34 -2.63 15.36
CA ILE A 43 14.63 -1.90 15.42
C ILE A 43 15.72 -2.60 14.60
N SER A 44 15.75 -3.93 14.61
CA SER A 44 16.69 -4.75 13.85
C SER A 44 16.55 -4.62 12.33
N ASP A 45 15.37 -4.26 11.85
CA ASP A 45 15.02 -4.38 10.43
C ASP A 45 15.07 -3.01 9.72
N ILE A 46 15.32 -1.93 10.45
CA ILE A 46 15.26 -0.56 9.92
C ILE A 46 16.22 -0.37 8.76
N ASP A 47 17.45 -0.85 8.89
CA ASP A 47 18.49 -0.63 7.87
C ASP A 47 18.18 -1.41 6.58
N ASP A 48 17.76 -2.66 6.71
CA ASP A 48 17.35 -3.50 5.60
C ASP A 48 16.10 -2.93 4.92
N ALA A 49 15.12 -2.47 5.69
CA ALA A 49 13.91 -1.88 5.13
C ALA A 49 14.18 -0.60 4.36
N VAL A 50 15.12 0.22 4.85
CA VAL A 50 15.58 1.42 4.15
C VAL A 50 16.23 1.05 2.82
N GLN A 51 17.14 0.08 2.83
CA GLN A 51 17.86 -0.34 1.63
C GLN A 51 16.92 -0.91 0.57
N GLU A 52 16.04 -1.83 0.95
CA GLU A 52 15.09 -2.47 0.02
C GLU A 52 14.06 -1.46 -0.51
N SER A 53 13.58 -0.54 0.33
CA SER A 53 12.68 0.53 -0.11
C SER A 53 13.35 1.43 -1.16
N LEU A 54 14.61 1.83 -0.95
CA LEU A 54 15.37 2.64 -1.90
C LEU A 54 15.64 1.88 -3.22
N LEU A 55 15.91 0.56 -3.15
CA LEU A 55 16.05 -0.28 -4.33
C LEU A 55 14.75 -0.39 -5.14
N ILE A 56 13.60 -0.47 -4.45
CA ILE A 56 12.29 -0.44 -5.10
C ILE A 56 12.05 0.92 -5.76
N VAL A 57 12.39 2.01 -5.08
CA VAL A 57 12.27 3.37 -5.63
C VAL A 57 13.07 3.50 -6.92
N SER A 58 14.35 3.08 -6.92
CA SER A 58 15.21 3.19 -8.10
C SER A 58 14.69 2.41 -9.31
N LYS A 59 14.07 1.25 -9.07
CA LYS A 59 13.52 0.37 -10.12
C LYS A 59 12.14 0.80 -10.62
N ARG A 60 11.33 1.45 -9.78
CA ARG A 60 9.89 1.65 -10.06
C ARG A 60 9.46 3.11 -10.16
N VAL A 61 10.33 4.08 -9.87
CA VAL A 61 10.00 5.51 -9.96
C VAL A 61 9.56 5.91 -11.38
N GLN A 62 10.09 5.27 -12.41
CA GLN A 62 9.68 5.47 -13.81
C GLN A 62 8.20 5.12 -14.08
N ASN A 63 7.65 4.19 -13.30
CA ASN A 63 6.26 3.76 -13.44
C ASN A 63 5.29 4.64 -12.65
N LEU A 64 5.78 5.64 -11.92
CA LEU A 64 4.94 6.54 -11.15
C LEU A 64 4.14 7.43 -12.13
N LYS A 65 2.80 7.36 -12.08
CA LYS A 65 1.93 8.12 -13.01
C LYS A 65 1.86 9.62 -12.68
N ALA A 66 2.09 10.00 -11.43
CA ALA A 66 2.00 11.38 -10.97
C ALA A 66 3.03 11.67 -9.88
N VAL A 67 3.79 12.76 -10.04
CA VAL A 67 4.80 13.21 -9.06
C VAL A 67 4.18 13.43 -7.66
N ALA A 68 2.95 13.97 -7.61
CA ALA A 68 2.23 14.21 -6.36
C ALA A 68 1.94 12.91 -5.56
N ALA A 69 1.89 11.76 -6.21
CA ALA A 69 1.63 10.47 -5.56
C ALA A 69 2.89 9.88 -4.89
N PHE A 70 4.08 10.44 -5.13
CA PHE A 70 5.35 9.86 -4.68
C PHE A 70 5.40 9.61 -3.17
N SER A 71 4.96 10.55 -2.34
CA SER A 71 5.03 10.40 -0.87
C SER A 71 4.12 9.29 -0.35
N SER A 72 2.91 9.15 -0.90
CA SER A 72 1.98 8.08 -0.54
C SER A 72 2.48 6.72 -1.01
N TRP A 73 2.99 6.66 -2.24
CA TRP A 73 3.62 5.47 -2.80
C TRP A 73 4.85 5.03 -1.99
N LEU A 74 5.74 5.96 -1.65
CA LEU A 74 6.94 5.69 -0.85
C LEU A 74 6.59 5.16 0.54
N PHE A 75 5.60 5.75 1.21
CA PHE A 75 5.11 5.25 2.48
C PHE A 75 4.62 3.80 2.39
N THR A 76 3.87 3.49 1.33
CA THR A 76 3.37 2.13 1.07
C THR A 76 4.50 1.13 0.85
N VAL A 77 5.53 1.51 0.08
CA VAL A 77 6.73 0.69 -0.13
C VAL A 77 7.40 0.37 1.21
N ILE A 78 7.63 1.39 2.05
CA ILE A 78 8.32 1.24 3.33
C ILE A 78 7.54 0.35 4.28
N LYS A 79 6.23 0.58 4.39
CA LYS A 79 5.36 -0.21 5.25
C LYS A 79 5.38 -1.67 4.81
N ARG A 80 5.20 -1.94 3.51
CA ARG A 80 5.29 -3.28 2.93
C ARG A 80 6.61 -3.96 3.31
N GLU A 81 7.71 -3.23 3.25
CA GLU A 81 9.04 -3.75 3.51
C GLU A 81 9.27 -4.05 5.00
N CYS A 82 8.86 -3.15 5.90
CA CYS A 82 8.84 -3.39 7.34
C CYS A 82 8.08 -4.68 7.68
N HIS A 83 6.88 -4.87 7.11
CA HIS A 83 6.13 -6.10 7.33
C HIS A 83 6.81 -7.31 6.68
N ARG A 84 7.45 -7.17 5.51
CA ARG A 84 8.18 -8.27 4.86
C ARG A 84 9.33 -8.78 5.74
N LEU A 85 10.08 -7.87 6.35
CA LEU A 85 11.24 -8.16 7.20
C LEU A 85 10.82 -8.65 8.58
N SER A 86 9.83 -8.00 9.20
CA SER A 86 9.22 -8.50 10.43
C SER A 86 8.72 -9.92 10.22
N ARG A 87 7.99 -10.18 9.13
CA ARG A 87 7.63 -11.53 8.77
C ARG A 87 8.84 -12.40 8.52
N ALA A 88 9.88 -11.97 7.80
CA ALA A 88 11.10 -12.79 7.60
C ALA A 88 11.73 -13.26 8.93
N MET A 89 11.76 -12.38 9.93
CA MET A 89 12.20 -12.69 11.30
C MET A 89 11.30 -13.73 11.98
N PHE A 90 9.98 -13.69 11.71
CA PHE A 90 9.00 -14.67 12.19
C PHE A 90 8.76 -15.86 11.22
N ARG A 91 9.37 -15.85 10.02
CA ARG A 91 9.15 -16.79 8.90
C ARG A 91 10.24 -17.89 8.85
N HIS A 92 10.49 -18.52 9.99
CA HIS A 92 10.58 -19.99 9.92
C HIS A 92 9.23 -20.62 9.50
N GLU A 93 8.15 -19.84 9.34
CA GLU A 93 6.86 -20.26 8.79
C GLU A 93 6.33 -19.36 7.64
N ALA A 94 6.53 -19.82 6.41
CA ALA A 94 5.62 -19.69 5.25
C ALA A 94 5.57 -18.40 4.37
N LEU A 95 5.48 -18.69 3.07
CA LEU A 95 5.72 -17.89 1.85
C LEU A 95 4.46 -17.14 1.36
N GLU A 96 4.63 -15.88 0.93
CA GLU A 96 4.37 -15.34 -0.43
C GLU A 96 2.91 -14.97 -0.74
N GLU A 97 2.66 -13.69 -1.04
CA GLU A 97 1.63 -13.30 -2.02
C GLU A 97 1.79 -11.87 -2.53
N ASP A 98 1.81 -11.76 -3.85
CA ASP A 98 1.99 -10.56 -4.66
C ASP A 98 0.67 -10.06 -5.25
N ALA A 99 0.69 -8.77 -5.62
CA ALA A 99 0.00 -8.16 -6.75
C ALA A 99 -1.54 -8.22 -6.86
N VAL A 100 -2.27 -7.27 -6.25
CA VAL A 100 -3.38 -6.50 -6.87
C VAL A 100 -3.64 -5.24 -6.04
N ASN A 101 -3.26 -4.04 -6.48
CA ASN A 101 -3.97 -2.80 -6.09
C ASN A 101 -3.60 -1.65 -7.02
N GLU A 102 -4.28 -1.55 -8.16
CA GLU A 102 -4.31 -0.36 -8.97
C GLU A 102 -5.78 0.00 -9.23
N GLN A 103 -6.08 1.30 -9.13
CA GLN A 103 -7.32 1.99 -9.54
C GLN A 103 -8.30 2.35 -8.41
N LEU A 104 -8.24 3.62 -7.96
CA LEU A 104 -9.35 4.48 -7.48
C LEU A 104 -8.74 5.80 -6.92
N ALA A 105 -8.55 6.81 -7.77
CA ALA A 105 -8.05 8.13 -7.35
C ALA A 105 -8.64 9.25 -8.23
N SER A 106 -9.93 9.54 -8.05
CA SER A 106 -10.56 10.80 -8.47
C SER A 106 -11.91 11.02 -7.78
N ARG A 107 -11.94 11.65 -6.59
CA ARG A 107 -13.12 12.26 -5.96
C ARG A 107 -12.69 13.13 -4.75
N SER A 108 -13.56 14.05 -4.31
CA SER A 108 -13.45 14.80 -3.04
C SER A 108 -13.27 13.84 -1.87
N THR A 109 -12.29 14.09 -1.01
CA THR A 109 -11.84 13.16 0.05
C THR A 109 -12.87 12.85 1.12
N ASP A 110 -13.92 13.66 1.28
CA ASP A 110 -14.95 13.45 2.31
C ASP A 110 -16.17 12.66 1.79
N ASP A 111 -16.61 12.88 0.55
CA ASP A 111 -17.69 12.06 -0.05
C ASP A 111 -17.24 10.60 -0.24
N LEU A 112 -15.98 10.39 -0.65
CA LEU A 112 -15.38 9.05 -0.71
C LEU A 112 -15.33 8.33 0.63
N ARG A 113 -15.15 9.07 1.74
CA ARG A 113 -15.10 8.48 3.08
C ARG A 113 -16.47 8.02 3.53
N ILE A 114 -17.50 8.82 3.24
CA ILE A 114 -18.89 8.48 3.54
C ILE A 114 -19.33 7.27 2.70
N ASP A 115 -19.03 7.29 1.40
CA ASP A 115 -19.35 6.19 0.48
C ASP A 115 -18.61 4.90 0.84
N LEU A 116 -17.35 5.00 1.29
CA LEU A 116 -16.60 3.82 1.75
C LEU A 116 -17.16 3.24 3.05
N ALA A 117 -17.55 4.08 4.01
CA ALA A 117 -18.16 3.61 5.24
C ALA A 117 -19.48 2.87 4.96
N ALA A 118 -20.34 3.45 4.11
CA ALA A 118 -21.58 2.82 3.68
C ALA A 118 -21.33 1.52 2.87
N ALA A 119 -20.31 1.50 2.03
CA ALA A 119 -19.90 0.29 1.31
C ALA A 119 -19.50 -0.81 2.29
N LEU A 120 -18.65 -0.51 3.29
CA LEU A 120 -18.21 -1.47 4.30
C LEU A 120 -19.36 -1.99 5.16
N GLU A 121 -20.31 -1.14 5.54
CA GLU A 121 -21.52 -1.53 6.27
C GLU A 121 -22.45 -2.44 5.46
N SER A 122 -22.39 -2.37 4.13
CA SER A 122 -23.19 -3.21 3.24
C SER A 122 -22.65 -4.63 3.06
N LEU A 123 -21.41 -4.91 3.49
CA LEU A 123 -20.82 -6.24 3.36
C LEU A 123 -21.46 -7.22 4.34
N PRO A 124 -21.70 -8.47 3.91
CA PRO A 124 -21.91 -9.58 4.84
C PRO A 124 -20.79 -9.64 5.89
N ALA A 125 -21.17 -9.94 7.14
CA ALA A 125 -20.26 -9.92 8.29
C ALA A 125 -18.98 -10.73 8.05
N ASP A 126 -19.10 -11.93 7.47
CA ASP A 126 -17.97 -12.83 7.19
C ASP A 126 -16.97 -12.25 6.18
N TYR A 127 -17.42 -11.37 5.27
CA TYR A 127 -16.57 -10.69 4.29
C TYR A 127 -15.97 -9.41 4.85
N LEU A 128 -16.74 -8.67 5.65
CA LEU A 128 -16.24 -7.52 6.38
C LEU A 128 -15.16 -7.94 7.37
N GLU A 129 -15.34 -9.05 8.09
CA GLU A 129 -14.39 -9.55 9.08
C GLU A 129 -13.02 -9.84 8.45
N VAL A 130 -12.95 -10.63 7.36
CA VAL A 130 -11.66 -10.86 6.70
C VAL A 130 -11.05 -9.58 6.14
N LEU A 131 -11.86 -8.66 5.63
CA LEU A 131 -11.39 -7.41 5.06
C LEU A 131 -10.83 -6.48 6.15
N LEU A 132 -11.47 -6.40 7.32
CA LEU A 132 -10.96 -5.68 8.48
C LEU A 132 -9.67 -6.30 9.01
N LEU A 133 -9.65 -7.63 9.21
CA LEU A 133 -8.45 -8.33 9.66
C LEU A 133 -7.28 -8.12 8.69
N ARG A 134 -7.55 -8.03 7.40
CA ARG A 134 -6.53 -7.84 6.36
C ARG A 134 -6.08 -6.40 6.17
N ASP A 135 -7.02 -5.48 6.04
CA ASP A 135 -6.76 -4.12 5.58
C ASP A 135 -6.69 -3.10 6.75
N PHE A 136 -7.21 -3.46 7.93
CA PHE A 136 -7.13 -2.64 9.16
C PHE A 136 -6.19 -3.24 10.21
N GLU A 137 -6.29 -4.54 10.49
CA GLU A 137 -5.39 -5.23 11.45
C GLU A 137 -4.11 -5.76 10.79
N GLU A 138 -4.02 -5.67 9.45
CA GLU A 138 -2.84 -5.98 8.65
C GLU A 138 -2.34 -7.44 8.75
N LEU A 139 -3.22 -8.34 9.20
CA LEU A 139 -2.95 -9.76 9.27
C LEU A 139 -2.71 -10.34 7.87
N THR A 140 -1.79 -11.28 7.78
CA THR A 140 -1.58 -12.10 6.59
C THR A 140 -2.74 -13.06 6.38
N ILE A 141 -2.90 -13.54 5.16
CA ILE A 141 -3.91 -14.56 4.84
C ILE A 141 -3.73 -15.81 5.70
N SER A 142 -2.49 -16.19 6.03
CA SER A 142 -2.20 -17.32 6.92
C SER A 142 -2.61 -17.05 8.37
N GLU A 143 -2.35 -15.85 8.89
CA GLU A 143 -2.78 -15.45 10.25
C GLU A 143 -4.31 -15.36 10.35
N ILE A 144 -4.97 -14.85 9.30
CA ILE A 144 -6.44 -14.80 9.21
C ILE A 144 -7.00 -16.23 9.15
N ALA A 145 -6.41 -17.10 8.32
CA ALA A 145 -6.79 -18.50 8.23
C ALA A 145 -6.67 -19.23 9.57
N GLN A 146 -5.57 -19.01 10.30
CA GLN A 146 -5.38 -19.55 11.63
C GLN A 146 -6.40 -18.97 12.64
N ARG A 147 -6.65 -17.66 12.58
CA ARG A 147 -7.53 -16.96 13.52
C ARG A 147 -9.00 -17.32 13.33
N LEU A 148 -9.42 -17.59 12.09
CA LEU A 148 -10.79 -17.96 11.74
C LEU A 148 -10.99 -19.47 11.58
N GLU A 149 -9.94 -20.27 11.86
CA GLU A 149 -9.94 -21.73 11.71
C GLU A 149 -10.39 -22.20 10.31
N GLU A 150 -9.96 -21.47 9.27
CA GLU A 150 -10.33 -21.71 7.88
C GLU A 150 -9.12 -22.00 6.99
N PRO A 151 -9.29 -22.70 5.85
CA PRO A 151 -8.24 -22.83 4.86
C PRO A 151 -7.84 -21.48 4.25
N THR A 152 -6.55 -21.28 3.99
CA THR A 152 -6.04 -20.06 3.32
C THR A 152 -6.71 -19.79 1.98
N GLY A 153 -7.10 -20.83 1.24
CA GLY A 153 -7.88 -20.70 -0.01
C GLY A 153 -9.28 -20.11 0.19
N ALA A 154 -9.95 -20.43 1.31
CA ALA A 154 -11.23 -19.83 1.67
C ALA A 154 -11.06 -18.35 2.01
N VAL A 155 -10.05 -18.01 2.84
CA VAL A 155 -9.70 -16.63 3.18
C VAL A 155 -9.39 -15.78 1.94
N LYS A 156 -8.59 -16.29 1.00
CA LYS A 156 -8.29 -15.62 -0.28
C LYS A 156 -9.56 -15.34 -1.07
N SER A 157 -10.42 -16.35 -1.20
CA SER A 157 -11.67 -16.24 -1.97
C SER A 157 -12.63 -15.24 -1.34
N ARG A 158 -12.75 -15.23 0.00
CA ARG A 158 -13.57 -14.26 0.73
C ARG A 158 -13.02 -12.84 0.63
N LEU A 159 -11.71 -12.65 0.78
CA LEU A 159 -11.07 -11.33 0.62
C LEU A 159 -11.26 -10.78 -0.78
N HIS A 160 -11.10 -11.63 -1.80
CA HIS A 160 -11.38 -11.26 -3.18
C HIS A 160 -12.83 -10.82 -3.33
N ARG A 161 -13.79 -11.63 -2.85
CA ARG A 161 -15.22 -11.30 -2.97
C ARG A 161 -15.60 -10.05 -2.18
N ALA A 162 -15.04 -9.85 -0.98
CA ALA A 162 -15.23 -8.66 -0.18
C ALA A 162 -14.84 -7.39 -0.96
N ARG A 163 -13.67 -7.42 -1.61
CA ARG A 163 -13.16 -6.30 -2.41
C ARG A 163 -13.97 -6.05 -3.68
N GLU A 164 -14.46 -7.11 -4.34
CA GLU A 164 -15.39 -6.97 -5.46
C GLU A 164 -16.68 -6.27 -5.02
N LEU A 165 -17.28 -6.67 -3.90
CA LEU A 165 -18.52 -6.07 -3.40
C LEU A 165 -18.35 -4.58 -3.03
N VAL A 166 -17.25 -4.23 -2.36
CA VAL A 166 -16.91 -2.82 -2.08
C VAL A 166 -16.76 -2.04 -3.40
N ARG A 167 -16.09 -2.62 -4.40
CA ARG A 167 -15.90 -1.96 -5.69
C ARG A 167 -17.22 -1.78 -6.43
N GLU A 168 -18.04 -2.82 -6.52
CA GLU A 168 -19.37 -2.80 -7.13
C GLU A 168 -20.21 -1.67 -6.51
N TYR A 169 -20.26 -1.57 -5.19
CA TYR A 169 -20.97 -0.52 -4.46
C TYR A 169 -20.49 0.89 -4.84
N LEU A 170 -19.17 1.11 -4.79
CA LEU A 170 -18.58 2.41 -5.09
C LEU A 170 -18.76 2.80 -6.57
N MET A 171 -18.84 1.83 -7.49
CA MET A 171 -19.07 2.07 -8.91
C MET A 171 -20.55 2.33 -9.25
N ASP A 172 -21.50 1.73 -8.53
CA ASP A 172 -22.92 1.99 -8.74
C ASP A 172 -23.37 3.33 -8.14
N THR A 173 -22.81 3.74 -7.00
CA THR A 173 -23.00 5.10 -6.46
C THR A 173 -22.52 6.18 -7.45
N ASP A 174 -21.54 5.88 -8.30
CA ASP A 174 -21.04 6.79 -9.35
C ASP A 174 -22.07 7.06 -10.47
N LYS A 175 -23.02 6.15 -10.71
CA LYS A 175 -24.10 6.37 -11.70
C LYS A 175 -25.23 7.25 -11.15
N SER A 176 -25.43 7.29 -9.84
CA SER A 176 -26.53 8.04 -9.21
C SER A 176 -26.25 9.54 -9.06
N LEU A 177 -24.99 9.96 -9.18
CA LEU A 177 -24.55 11.37 -9.16
C LEU A 177 -24.55 12.04 -10.53
N CYS A 178 -24.92 11.31 -11.59
CA CYS A 178 -25.11 11.81 -12.95
C CYS A 178 -26.61 11.91 -13.31
N VAL A 179 -27.41 12.67 -12.55
CA VAL A 179 -28.76 13.14 -12.95
C VAL A 179 -28.93 14.58 -12.53
#